data_AF-A0A2W0FNM8-F1
#
_entry.id   AF-A0A2W0FNM8-F1
#
_cell.length_a   1.000
_cell.length_b   1.000
_cell.length_c   1.000
_cell.angle_alpha   90.00
_cell.angle_beta   90.00
_cell.angle_gamma   90.00
#
_symmetry.space_group_name_H-M   'P 1'
#
loop_
_entity.id
_entity.type
_entity.pdbx_description
1 polymer ?
#
loop_
_entity_poly.entity_id
_entity_poly.type
_entity_poly.pdbx_seq_one_letter_code
_entity_poly.pdbx_strand_id
1 'polypeptide(L)'
;MTSPHATSVALIPRLRALLTTGFMVAVGNECESSALLRSLAHPVEAEGASDQGNGKGTESHLGTSKGWIISHRLLAVRSALASDAELLCSLLAQQSEVRLVWLAIAAARCKEAGEMAGLSAAQGSSPLVELVSGLGQAAAWVEAAMESERLNASPYAALERDLLGVSFEQAAATPALMRILAVAAQLVAFADALPPLPKVDASGIHAQQNWVLGRLLALPVVLDLAGQKPAIDEHVILQGGLLPAIPEGQTTMNWVLAQPWALLLAMLVFAQDAWRAENRGGLLLELPAGQNAFAPAEIAVTVIGTEGDEVRCGTLADLLLGMLARLGVACFPQQPAASELNAQLSPLVGLLLKHAVWRYQDGASNQLGQFQIHPQFSDQCYSLPASRVFNRTGKLLWQAARLAAEALYQDYKKVYQYRSVREPEAAYVVQGEPTA
;
A
#
# COMPACT_ATOMS: atom_id res chain seq x y z
N MET A 1 -13.35 37.26 -9.91
CA MET A 1 -13.18 36.57 -8.62
C MET A 1 -14.23 35.47 -8.59
N THR A 2 -13.82 34.21 -8.73
CA THR A 2 -14.70 33.06 -8.60
C THR A 2 -15.09 32.89 -7.13
N SER A 3 -16.34 32.57 -6.85
CA SER A 3 -16.79 32.25 -5.49
C SER A 3 -16.01 31.02 -4.98
N PRO A 4 -15.61 30.96 -3.70
CA PRO A 4 -14.88 29.81 -3.14
C PRO A 4 -15.61 28.48 -3.35
N HIS A 5 -16.95 28.49 -3.30
CA HIS A 5 -17.79 27.34 -3.64
C HIS A 5 -17.58 26.85 -5.08
N ALA A 6 -17.39 27.75 -6.05
CA ALA A 6 -17.13 27.38 -7.44
C ALA A 6 -15.76 26.70 -7.60
N THR A 7 -14.79 27.13 -6.80
CA THR A 7 -13.44 26.53 -6.80
C THR A 7 -13.46 25.13 -6.20
N SER A 8 -14.12 24.90 -5.07
CA SER A 8 -14.23 23.56 -4.46
C SER A 8 -14.93 22.56 -5.38
N VAL A 9 -16.02 22.98 -6.05
CA VAL A 9 -16.76 22.12 -7.00
C VAL A 9 -15.89 21.73 -8.21
N ALA A 10 -15.07 22.64 -8.72
CA ALA A 10 -14.18 22.36 -9.84
C ALA A 10 -13.06 21.34 -9.50
N LEU A 11 -12.70 21.21 -8.22
CA LEU A 11 -11.67 20.27 -7.75
C LEU A 11 -12.18 18.84 -7.63
N ILE A 12 -13.48 18.62 -7.41
CA ILE A 12 -14.06 17.30 -7.14
C ILE A 12 -13.74 16.27 -8.22
N PRO A 13 -13.96 16.53 -9.53
CA PRO A 13 -13.69 15.52 -10.55
C PRO A 13 -12.20 15.13 -10.61
N ARG A 14 -11.31 16.05 -10.25
CA ARG A 14 -9.87 15.88 -10.31
C ARG A 14 -9.34 15.11 -9.10
N LEU A 15 -9.83 15.43 -7.90
CA LEU A 15 -9.56 14.62 -6.71
C LEU A 15 -10.15 13.21 -6.87
N ARG A 16 -11.32 13.08 -7.49
CA ARG A 16 -11.88 11.76 -7.81
C ARG A 16 -11.00 10.98 -8.79
N ALA A 17 -10.45 11.63 -9.83
CA ALA A 17 -9.47 11.02 -10.71
C ALA A 17 -8.22 10.56 -9.93
N LEU A 18 -7.67 11.41 -9.05
CA LEU A 18 -6.54 11.04 -8.19
C LEU A 18 -6.83 9.79 -7.35
N LEU A 19 -8.01 9.69 -6.76
CA LEU A 19 -8.37 8.56 -5.89
C LEU A 19 -8.63 7.27 -6.68
N THR A 20 -9.21 7.40 -7.88
CA THR A 20 -9.61 6.24 -8.70
C THR A 20 -8.48 5.71 -9.56
N THR A 21 -7.70 6.59 -10.20
CA THR A 21 -6.62 6.22 -11.12
C THR A 21 -5.23 6.38 -10.56
N GLY A 22 -5.13 6.98 -9.38
CA GLY A 22 -3.88 7.30 -8.73
C GLY A 22 -3.14 8.47 -9.36
N PHE A 23 -3.74 9.16 -10.34
CA PHE A 23 -3.14 10.29 -11.04
C PHE A 23 -4.12 11.44 -11.27
N MET A 24 -3.61 12.66 -11.14
CA MET A 24 -4.33 13.89 -11.42
C MET A 24 -3.49 14.82 -12.28
N VAL A 25 -3.96 15.14 -13.48
CA VAL A 25 -3.31 16.10 -14.38
C VAL A 25 -3.32 17.50 -13.75
N ALA A 26 -2.21 18.22 -13.84
CA ALA A 26 -2.13 19.62 -13.42
C ALA A 26 -2.80 20.54 -14.45
N VAL A 27 -3.52 21.57 -14.00
CA VAL A 27 -4.06 22.60 -14.89
C VAL A 27 -3.23 23.87 -14.75
N GLY A 28 -3.04 24.62 -15.84
CA GLY A 28 -2.33 25.91 -15.80
C GLY A 28 -3.00 26.88 -14.81
N ASN A 29 -2.19 27.64 -14.06
CA ASN A 29 -2.56 28.61 -13.00
C ASN A 29 -3.02 28.06 -11.63
N GLU A 30 -2.77 26.79 -11.29
CA GLU A 30 -3.24 26.24 -10.01
C GLU A 30 -2.27 26.42 -8.84
N CYS A 31 -2.36 27.58 -8.18
CA CYS A 31 -1.70 27.79 -6.88
C CYS A 31 -2.37 26.94 -5.77
N GLU A 32 -3.71 26.82 -5.79
CA GLU A 32 -4.48 26.21 -4.69
C GLU A 32 -4.46 24.67 -4.68
N SER A 33 -4.62 24.00 -5.84
CA SER A 33 -4.47 22.54 -5.94
C SER A 33 -3.04 22.10 -5.59
N SER A 34 -2.05 22.90 -6.01
CA SER A 34 -0.65 22.65 -5.67
C SER A 34 -0.37 22.83 -4.19
N ALA A 35 -1.08 23.72 -3.48
CA ALA A 35 -0.94 23.89 -2.04
C ALA A 35 -1.59 22.72 -1.27
N LEU A 36 -2.82 22.33 -1.66
CA LEU A 36 -3.58 21.26 -1.02
C LEU A 36 -2.88 19.90 -1.12
N LEU A 37 -2.27 19.60 -2.27
CA LEU A 37 -1.66 18.30 -2.53
C LEU A 37 -0.17 18.22 -2.22
N ARG A 38 0.49 19.33 -1.88
CA ARG A 38 1.96 19.40 -1.74
C ARG A 38 2.55 18.34 -0.80
N SER A 39 1.87 18.09 0.33
CA SER A 39 2.27 17.10 1.33
C SER A 39 1.51 15.78 1.22
N LEU A 40 0.54 15.68 0.29
CA LEU A 40 -0.39 14.55 0.21
C LEU A 40 -0.27 13.75 -1.09
N ALA A 41 0.35 14.29 -2.13
CA ALA A 41 0.59 13.62 -3.40
C ALA A 41 2.00 13.93 -3.91
N HIS A 42 2.58 12.99 -4.66
CA HIS A 42 3.88 13.18 -5.29
C HIS A 42 3.71 13.97 -6.60
N PRO A 43 4.50 15.03 -6.85
CA PRO A 43 4.55 15.64 -8.16
C PRO A 43 5.20 14.69 -9.19
N VAL A 44 4.80 14.77 -10.45
CA VAL A 44 5.52 14.08 -11.53
C VAL A 44 6.78 14.86 -11.89
N GLU A 45 7.93 14.19 -11.99
CA GLU A 45 9.17 14.80 -12.46
C GLU A 45 9.00 15.43 -13.85
N ALA A 46 9.54 16.63 -14.03
CA ALA A 46 9.57 17.29 -15.33
C ALA A 46 10.57 16.60 -16.26
N GLU A 47 10.16 16.35 -17.52
CA GLU A 47 11.06 15.81 -18.55
C GLU A 47 12.22 16.80 -18.78
N GLY A 48 13.44 16.40 -18.41
CA GLY A 48 14.68 17.19 -18.62
C GLY A 48 15.65 17.29 -17.44
N ALA A 49 15.34 16.74 -16.25
CA ALA A 49 16.21 16.83 -15.07
C ALA A 49 17.36 15.79 -15.02
N SER A 50 17.62 15.08 -16.12
CA SER A 50 18.67 14.04 -16.19
C SER A 50 19.78 14.41 -17.18
N ASP A 51 20.36 15.61 -17.05
CA ASP A 51 21.75 15.88 -17.45
C ASP A 51 22.13 17.32 -17.08
N GLN A 52 22.73 17.51 -15.89
CA GLN A 52 23.78 18.51 -15.68
C GLN A 52 24.36 18.38 -14.26
N GLY A 53 25.61 17.95 -14.21
CA GLY A 53 26.45 18.10 -13.03
C GLY A 53 26.78 19.56 -12.75
N ASN A 54 27.15 19.80 -11.48
CA ASN A 54 27.74 21.01 -10.91
C ASN A 54 26.84 22.24 -10.66
N GLY A 55 26.60 22.49 -9.37
CA GLY A 55 26.95 23.79 -8.78
C GLY A 55 25.82 24.76 -8.46
N LYS A 56 25.67 25.01 -7.15
CA LYS A 56 25.09 26.18 -6.47
C LYS A 56 23.58 26.32 -6.47
N GLY A 57 23.06 26.38 -5.24
CA GLY A 57 21.65 26.56 -4.94
C GLY A 57 21.12 27.95 -5.29
N THR A 58 19.84 27.94 -5.63
CA THR A 58 18.86 29.01 -5.40
C THR A 58 17.49 28.36 -5.57
N GLU A 59 16.62 28.55 -4.57
CA GLU A 59 15.20 28.23 -4.63
C GLU A 59 14.58 28.89 -5.88
N SER A 60 14.25 28.13 -6.93
CA SER A 60 13.30 28.53 -7.99
C SER A 60 13.21 27.50 -9.13
N HIS A 61 12.92 26.23 -8.83
CA HIS A 61 12.45 25.32 -9.87
C HIS A 61 11.22 24.54 -9.39
N LEU A 62 10.14 25.28 -9.09
CA LEU A 62 8.78 24.77 -9.36
C LEU A 62 8.63 24.69 -10.88
N GLY A 63 9.34 23.75 -11.50
CA GLY A 63 9.02 23.29 -12.84
C GLY A 63 7.55 22.87 -12.82
N THR A 64 6.78 23.35 -13.78
CA THR A 64 5.37 23.01 -13.97
C THR A 64 5.19 21.50 -13.86
N SER A 65 4.76 21.01 -12.69
CA SER A 65 4.47 19.60 -12.50
C SER A 65 3.36 19.24 -13.48
N LYS A 66 3.57 18.23 -14.32
CA LYS A 66 2.56 17.81 -15.32
C LYS A 66 1.36 17.10 -14.66
N GLY A 67 1.45 16.83 -13.36
CA GLY A 67 0.39 16.24 -12.55
C GLY A 67 0.87 15.78 -11.18
N TRP A 68 -0.03 15.10 -10.46
CA TRP A 68 0.13 14.60 -9.10
C TRP A 68 -0.21 13.12 -9.05
N ILE A 69 0.59 12.35 -8.31
CA ILE A 69 0.44 10.92 -8.09
C ILE A 69 0.01 10.72 -6.65
N ILE A 70 -1.02 9.90 -6.42
CA ILE A 70 -1.49 9.62 -5.06
C ILE A 70 -0.35 9.03 -4.22
N SER A 71 -0.27 9.40 -2.94
CA SER A 71 0.79 8.93 -2.05
C SER A 71 0.30 7.85 -1.10
N HIS A 72 1.25 7.11 -0.52
CA HIS A 72 0.96 6.20 0.60
C HIS A 72 0.26 6.90 1.79
N ARG A 73 0.52 8.20 2.03
CA ARG A 73 -0.15 8.97 3.10
C ARG A 73 -1.66 8.99 2.90
N LEU A 74 -2.12 9.18 1.66
CA LEU A 74 -3.54 9.16 1.32
C LEU A 74 -4.15 7.75 1.34
N LEU A 75 -3.37 6.74 0.94
CA LEU A 75 -3.83 5.35 0.99
C LEU A 75 -3.98 4.85 2.43
N ALA A 76 -3.08 5.25 3.34
CA ALA A 76 -3.07 4.80 4.73
C ALA A 76 -4.32 5.24 5.52
N VAL A 77 -4.95 6.35 5.16
CA VAL A 77 -6.16 6.85 5.83
C VAL A 77 -7.47 6.30 5.24
N ARG A 78 -7.43 5.59 4.11
CA ARG A 78 -8.64 5.08 3.43
C ARG A 78 -9.46 4.14 4.31
N SER A 79 -8.79 3.26 5.07
CA SER A 79 -9.47 2.27 5.93
C SER A 79 -10.18 2.90 7.14
N ALA A 80 -9.85 4.14 7.50
CA ALA A 80 -10.52 4.89 8.56
C ALA A 80 -11.86 5.51 8.09
N LEU A 81 -12.17 5.43 6.79
CA LEU A 81 -13.31 6.04 6.15
C LEU A 81 -14.23 4.97 5.55
N ALA A 82 -15.51 5.28 5.42
CA ALA A 82 -16.49 4.32 4.86
C ALA A 82 -16.46 4.28 3.32
N SER A 83 -15.93 5.30 2.66
CA SER A 83 -15.87 5.39 1.19
C SER A 83 -14.86 6.43 0.70
N ASP A 84 -14.51 6.35 -0.59
CA ASP A 84 -13.73 7.39 -1.28
C ASP A 84 -14.44 8.75 -1.30
N ALA A 85 -15.77 8.79 -1.17
CA ALA A 85 -16.51 10.05 -1.05
C ALA A 85 -16.22 10.75 0.28
N GLU A 86 -16.09 10.00 1.39
CA GLU A 86 -15.64 10.56 2.66
C GLU A 86 -14.20 11.06 2.56
N LEU A 87 -13.31 10.34 1.85
CA LEU A 87 -11.91 10.78 1.65
C LEU A 87 -11.85 12.06 0.83
N LEU A 88 -12.68 12.16 -0.20
CA LEU A 88 -12.80 13.39 -0.98
C LEU A 88 -13.28 14.56 -0.10
N CYS A 89 -14.25 14.34 0.80
CA CYS A 89 -14.63 15.34 1.80
C CYS A 89 -13.46 15.70 2.73
N SER A 90 -12.68 14.75 3.24
CA SER A 90 -11.50 15.03 4.08
C SER A 90 -10.43 15.86 3.35
N LEU A 91 -10.29 15.67 2.04
CA LEU A 91 -9.44 16.50 1.17
C LEU A 91 -10.02 17.91 1.00
N LEU A 92 -11.34 18.05 0.83
CA LEU A 92 -12.00 19.36 0.78
C LEU A 92 -11.87 20.12 2.11
N ALA A 93 -11.92 19.43 3.26
CA ALA A 93 -11.69 19.99 4.59
C ALA A 93 -10.24 20.46 4.83
N GLN A 94 -9.32 20.26 3.88
CA GLN A 94 -8.02 20.92 3.93
C GLN A 94 -8.16 22.43 3.68
N GLN A 95 -9.18 22.85 2.93
CA GLN A 95 -9.55 24.26 2.76
C GLN A 95 -10.15 24.80 4.05
N SER A 96 -9.57 25.88 4.58
CA SER A 96 -10.00 26.47 5.85
C SER A 96 -11.48 26.86 5.85
N GLU A 97 -11.99 27.39 4.74
CA GLU A 97 -13.38 27.84 4.62
C GLU A 97 -14.39 26.68 4.73
N VAL A 98 -14.10 25.55 4.07
CA VAL A 98 -14.92 24.33 4.18
C VAL A 98 -14.82 23.77 5.59
N ARG A 99 -13.59 23.68 6.11
CA ARG A 99 -13.31 23.14 7.44
C ARG A 99 -14.04 23.88 8.55
N LEU A 100 -14.02 25.22 8.55
CA LEU A 100 -14.65 26.02 9.60
C LEU A 100 -16.17 25.79 9.68
N VAL A 101 -16.84 25.69 8.53
CA VAL A 101 -18.28 25.38 8.47
C VAL A 101 -18.57 24.01 9.08
N TRP A 102 -17.80 23.00 8.68
CA TRP A 102 -17.98 21.62 9.16
C TRP A 102 -17.63 21.46 10.65
N LEU A 103 -16.62 22.17 11.14
CA LEU A 103 -16.28 22.23 12.56
C LEU A 103 -17.40 22.86 13.39
N ALA A 104 -18.05 23.93 12.91
CA ALA A 104 -19.16 24.55 13.61
C ALA A 104 -20.36 23.59 13.77
N ILE A 105 -20.65 22.80 12.72
CA ILE A 105 -21.68 21.74 12.78
C ILE A 105 -21.27 20.65 13.78
N ALA A 106 -20.02 20.19 13.73
CA ALA A 106 -19.51 19.18 14.66
C ALA A 106 -19.57 19.67 16.12
N ALA A 107 -19.19 20.92 16.38
CA ALA A 107 -19.26 21.55 17.70
C ALA A 107 -20.71 21.60 18.22
N ALA A 108 -21.66 21.99 17.37
CA ALA A 108 -23.08 21.98 17.73
C ALA A 108 -23.57 20.56 18.08
N ARG A 109 -23.15 19.53 17.34
CA ARG A 109 -23.49 18.12 17.63
C ARG A 109 -22.86 17.61 18.94
N CYS A 110 -21.62 17.99 19.22
CA CYS A 110 -20.98 17.65 20.50
C CYS A 110 -21.71 18.32 21.67
N LYS A 111 -22.14 19.58 21.52
CA LYS A 111 -22.92 20.27 22.55
C LYS A 111 -24.27 19.60 22.81
N GLU A 112 -25.03 19.31 21.76
CA GLU A 112 -26.29 18.56 21.87
C GLU A 112 -26.09 17.22 22.60
N ALA A 113 -25.04 16.47 22.27
CA ALA A 113 -24.70 15.22 22.94
C ALA A 113 -24.33 15.42 24.41
N GLY A 114 -23.65 16.52 24.76
CA GLY A 114 -23.31 16.88 26.14
C GLY A 114 -24.53 17.28 26.96
N GLU A 115 -25.47 18.03 26.39
CA GLU A 115 -26.74 18.41 27.03
C GLU A 115 -27.62 17.16 27.29
N MET A 116 -27.61 16.20 26.36
CA MET A 116 -28.32 14.92 26.54
C MET A 116 -27.61 13.94 27.49
N ALA A 117 -26.29 14.05 27.66
CA ALA A 117 -25.53 13.23 28.61
C ALA A 117 -25.98 13.46 30.07
N GLY A 118 -26.48 14.65 30.41
CA GLY A 118 -27.10 14.95 31.71
C GLY A 118 -28.34 14.10 32.01
N LEU A 119 -28.99 13.51 30.99
CA LEU A 119 -30.16 12.64 31.11
C LEU A 119 -29.82 11.14 30.97
N SER A 120 -28.69 10.80 30.33
CA SER A 120 -28.27 9.42 29.99
C SER A 120 -27.22 8.82 30.93
N ALA A 121 -26.77 9.56 31.95
CA ALA A 121 -25.74 9.11 32.91
C ALA A 121 -26.08 7.81 33.67
N ALA A 122 -27.35 7.39 33.66
CA ALA A 122 -27.81 6.15 34.28
C ALA A 122 -27.49 4.87 33.46
N GLN A 123 -27.09 4.99 32.18
CA GLN A 123 -26.90 3.85 31.27
C GLN A 123 -25.46 3.61 30.82
N GLY A 124 -24.48 4.34 31.35
CA GLY A 124 -23.04 4.08 31.12
C GLY A 124 -22.51 4.38 29.71
N SER A 125 -23.35 4.80 28.76
CA SER A 125 -22.91 5.37 27.48
C SER A 125 -23.05 6.89 27.53
N SER A 126 -21.96 7.58 27.23
CA SER A 126 -21.95 9.03 26.99
C SER A 126 -21.73 9.24 25.49
N PRO A 127 -22.77 9.64 24.73
CA PRO A 127 -22.64 9.88 23.29
C PRO A 127 -21.59 10.95 23.00
N LEU A 128 -21.36 11.89 23.92
CA LEU A 128 -20.28 12.86 23.82
C LEU A 128 -18.89 12.20 23.83
N VAL A 129 -18.66 11.21 24.71
CA VAL A 129 -17.36 10.52 24.79
C VAL A 129 -17.08 9.75 23.49
N GLU A 130 -18.09 9.13 22.90
CA GLU A 130 -17.97 8.45 21.60
C GLU A 130 -17.63 9.43 20.47
N LEU A 131 -18.30 10.58 20.40
CA LEU A 131 -18.02 11.61 19.40
C LEU A 131 -16.60 12.18 19.54
N VAL A 132 -16.18 12.54 20.76
CA VAL A 132 -14.84 13.10 21.03
C VAL A 132 -13.75 12.07 20.75
N SER A 133 -13.99 10.81 21.14
CA SER A 133 -13.06 9.71 20.84
C SER A 133 -12.95 9.45 19.34
N GLY A 134 -14.06 9.57 18.60
CA GLY A 134 -14.07 9.48 17.13
C GLY A 134 -13.36 10.64 16.43
N LEU A 135 -13.36 11.84 17.00
CA LEU A 135 -12.68 13.02 16.45
C LEU A 135 -11.15 12.93 16.54
N GLY A 136 -10.61 12.23 17.54
CA GLY A 136 -9.16 12.12 17.75
C GLY A 136 -8.47 13.48 17.76
N GLN A 137 -7.51 13.69 16.86
CA GLN A 137 -6.77 14.97 16.74
C GLN A 137 -7.66 16.16 16.36
N ALA A 138 -8.81 15.93 15.72
CA ALA A 138 -9.74 16.99 15.35
C ALA A 138 -10.52 17.55 16.55
N ALA A 139 -10.49 16.89 17.72
CA ALA A 139 -11.21 17.35 18.91
C ALA A 139 -10.78 18.77 19.32
N ALA A 140 -9.48 19.09 19.25
CA ALA A 140 -8.97 20.43 19.55
C ALA A 140 -9.52 21.50 18.58
N TRP A 141 -9.74 21.14 17.31
CA TRP A 141 -10.36 22.05 16.34
C TRP A 141 -11.84 22.28 16.62
N VAL A 142 -12.55 21.23 17.04
CA VAL A 142 -13.97 21.31 17.40
C VAL A 142 -14.15 22.14 18.66
N GLU A 143 -13.30 21.95 19.67
CA GLU A 143 -13.29 22.75 20.90
C GLU A 143 -13.08 24.24 20.61
N ALA A 144 -12.11 24.58 19.76
CA ALA A 144 -11.87 25.95 19.33
C ALA A 144 -13.04 26.57 18.53
N ALA A 145 -13.87 25.74 17.89
CA ALA A 145 -15.03 26.18 17.11
C ALA A 145 -16.32 26.35 17.93
N MET A 146 -16.30 26.02 19.22
CA MET A 146 -17.49 26.12 20.09
C MET A 146 -18.03 27.56 20.21
N GLU A 147 -17.19 28.60 20.12
CA GLU A 147 -17.70 29.97 20.16
C GLU A 147 -18.55 30.36 18.93
N SER A 148 -18.45 29.60 17.83
CA SER A 148 -19.20 29.81 16.57
C SER A 148 -20.45 28.91 16.45
N GLU A 149 -20.92 28.36 17.56
CA GLU A 149 -22.04 27.41 17.71
C GLU A 149 -23.36 27.88 17.07
N ARG A 150 -23.62 27.46 15.82
CA ARG A 150 -24.99 27.42 15.26
C ARG A 150 -25.13 26.23 14.33
N LEU A 151 -26.10 25.36 14.60
CA LEU A 151 -26.55 24.35 13.65
C LEU A 151 -27.32 25.04 12.51
N ASN A 152 -26.58 25.64 11.59
CA ASN A 152 -27.11 26.23 10.37
C ASN A 152 -27.01 25.24 9.22
N ALA A 153 -27.85 25.42 8.20
CA ALA A 153 -27.70 24.70 6.94
C ALA A 153 -26.29 24.97 6.37
N SER A 154 -25.59 23.91 5.98
CA SER A 154 -24.28 24.05 5.36
C SER A 154 -24.41 24.77 4.01
N PRO A 155 -23.60 25.80 3.71
CA PRO A 155 -23.51 26.36 2.36
C PRO A 155 -23.05 25.31 1.33
N TYR A 156 -22.48 24.19 1.78
CA TYR A 156 -22.05 23.06 0.94
C TYR A 156 -23.06 21.91 0.93
N ALA A 157 -24.29 22.09 1.44
CA ALA A 157 -25.29 21.03 1.58
C ALA A 157 -25.63 20.29 0.26
N ALA A 158 -25.57 20.98 -0.88
CA ALA A 158 -25.76 20.34 -2.19
C ALA A 158 -24.62 19.36 -2.51
N LEU A 159 -23.38 19.81 -2.34
CA LEU A 159 -22.18 19.00 -2.52
C LEU A 159 -22.15 17.80 -1.55
N GLU A 160 -22.52 18.03 -0.30
CA GLU A 160 -22.57 16.98 0.74
C GLU A 160 -23.56 15.89 0.34
N ARG A 161 -24.76 16.26 -0.12
CA ARG A 161 -25.77 15.31 -0.63
C ARG A 161 -25.31 14.59 -1.90
N ASP A 162 -24.64 15.28 -2.81
CA ASP A 162 -24.14 14.69 -4.05
C ASP A 162 -23.04 13.64 -3.79
N LEU A 163 -22.23 13.84 -2.74
CA LEU A 163 -21.13 12.94 -2.39
C LEU A 163 -21.53 11.83 -1.42
N LEU A 164 -22.31 12.16 -0.39
CA LEU A 164 -22.60 11.28 0.74
C LEU A 164 -24.07 10.85 0.82
N GLY A 165 -24.94 11.40 -0.04
CA GLY A 165 -26.39 11.16 0.00
C GLY A 165 -27.12 11.92 1.12
N VAL A 166 -26.39 12.57 2.03
CA VAL A 166 -26.91 13.28 3.19
C VAL A 166 -26.08 14.54 3.44
N SER A 167 -26.73 15.58 3.99
CA SER A 167 -26.08 16.83 4.35
C SER A 167 -25.62 16.81 5.81
N PHE A 168 -24.52 17.49 6.14
CA PHE A 168 -23.93 17.44 7.48
C PHE A 168 -24.79 18.10 8.56
N GLU A 169 -25.68 19.03 8.21
CA GLU A 169 -26.63 19.56 9.19
C GLU A 169 -27.65 18.52 9.67
N GLN A 170 -27.76 17.34 9.04
CA GLN A 170 -28.66 16.27 9.47
C GLN A 170 -27.96 15.33 10.45
N ALA A 171 -28.66 14.91 11.51
CA ALA A 171 -28.08 14.06 12.56
C ALA A 171 -27.51 12.73 12.02
N ALA A 172 -28.13 12.17 10.98
CA ALA A 172 -27.67 10.95 10.32
C ALA A 172 -26.26 11.04 9.73
N ALA A 173 -25.79 12.25 9.39
CA ALA A 173 -24.46 12.47 8.82
C ALA A 173 -23.35 12.62 9.89
N THR A 174 -23.71 12.72 11.18
CA THR A 174 -22.77 12.99 12.28
C THR A 174 -21.61 11.99 12.32
N PRO A 175 -21.81 10.66 12.23
CA PRO A 175 -20.69 9.72 12.26
C PRO A 175 -19.71 9.92 11.10
N ALA A 176 -20.22 10.23 9.90
CA ALA A 176 -19.38 10.51 8.74
C ALA A 176 -18.59 11.81 8.93
N LEU A 177 -19.24 12.87 9.41
CA LEU A 177 -18.60 14.15 9.70
C LEU A 177 -17.43 14.00 10.69
N MET A 178 -17.62 13.25 11.78
CA MET A 178 -16.56 13.03 12.78
C MET A 178 -15.36 12.28 12.18
N ARG A 179 -15.59 11.20 11.41
CA ARG A 179 -14.52 10.49 10.69
C ARG A 179 -13.79 11.39 9.69
N ILE A 180 -14.54 12.17 8.92
CA ILE A 180 -14.01 13.06 7.89
C ILE A 180 -13.08 14.11 8.51
N LEU A 181 -13.50 14.74 9.61
CA LEU A 181 -12.71 15.73 10.34
C LEU A 181 -11.49 15.09 11.02
N ALA A 182 -11.64 13.91 11.63
CA ALA A 182 -10.54 13.18 12.23
C ALA A 182 -9.43 12.87 11.20
N VAL A 183 -9.81 12.38 10.02
CA VAL A 183 -8.86 12.15 8.91
C VAL A 183 -8.31 13.46 8.38
N ALA A 184 -9.13 14.52 8.24
CA ALA A 184 -8.64 15.81 7.79
C ALA A 184 -7.56 16.38 8.73
N ALA A 185 -7.70 16.20 10.05
CA ALA A 185 -6.69 16.57 11.05
C ALA A 185 -5.39 15.78 10.89
N GLN A 186 -5.48 14.46 10.68
CA GLN A 186 -4.30 13.63 10.41
C GLN A 186 -3.57 14.07 9.13
N LEU A 187 -4.31 14.43 8.08
CA LEU A 187 -3.72 14.85 6.81
C LEU A 187 -3.03 16.23 6.91
N VAL A 188 -3.61 17.18 7.65
CA VAL A 188 -2.98 18.51 7.90
C VAL A 188 -1.67 18.38 8.67
N ALA A 189 -1.52 17.36 9.52
CA ALA A 189 -0.31 17.15 10.31
C ALA A 189 0.94 16.88 9.45
N PHE A 190 0.78 16.50 8.18
CA PHE A 190 1.90 16.36 7.25
C PHE A 190 2.35 17.73 6.72
N ALA A 191 3.41 18.28 7.32
CA ALA A 191 4.02 19.54 6.90
C ALA A 191 5.00 19.39 5.72
N ASP A 192 5.67 18.23 5.61
CA ASP A 192 6.72 18.02 4.63
C ASP A 192 6.16 17.72 3.23
N ALA A 193 6.70 18.44 2.24
CA ALA A 193 6.40 18.18 0.83
C ALA A 193 6.94 16.80 0.40
N LEU A 194 6.17 16.12 -0.46
CA LEU A 194 6.60 14.84 -1.02
C LEU A 194 7.55 15.05 -2.20
N PRO A 195 8.60 14.21 -2.35
CA PRO A 195 9.53 14.31 -3.46
C PRO A 195 8.84 13.97 -4.79
N PRO A 196 9.29 14.55 -5.92
CA PRO A 196 8.76 14.18 -7.22
C PRO A 196 9.11 12.72 -7.56
N LEU A 197 8.26 12.07 -8.35
CA LEU A 197 8.51 10.71 -8.85
C LEU A 197 8.72 10.72 -10.36
N PRO A 198 9.67 9.93 -10.88
CA PRO A 198 9.85 9.76 -12.31
C PRO A 198 8.64 9.06 -12.94
N LYS A 199 8.50 9.18 -14.26
CA LYS A 199 7.60 8.30 -15.02
C LYS A 199 8.08 6.86 -14.98
N VAL A 200 7.17 5.92 -15.15
CA VAL A 200 7.46 4.49 -15.26
C VAL A 200 8.09 4.21 -16.63
N ASP A 201 9.21 3.50 -16.62
CA ASP A 201 9.79 2.84 -17.78
C ASP A 201 9.01 1.55 -18.06
N ALA A 202 8.17 1.56 -19.08
CA ALA A 202 7.34 0.42 -19.47
C ALA A 202 8.15 -0.83 -19.87
N SER A 203 9.44 -0.67 -20.24
CA SER A 203 10.29 -1.82 -20.57
C SER A 203 10.80 -2.57 -19.33
N GLY A 204 10.79 -1.93 -18.16
CA GLY A 204 11.34 -2.45 -16.91
C GLY A 204 12.86 -2.60 -16.87
N ILE A 205 13.59 -2.17 -17.91
CA ILE A 205 15.05 -2.24 -17.97
C ILE A 205 15.69 -1.28 -16.95
N HIS A 206 15.07 -0.11 -16.76
CA HIS A 206 15.50 0.89 -15.78
C HIS A 206 14.80 0.67 -14.43
N ALA A 207 15.02 -0.52 -13.84
CA ALA A 207 14.39 -0.90 -12.57
C ALA A 207 14.57 0.14 -11.45
N GLN A 208 15.71 0.82 -11.36
CA GLN A 208 15.98 1.88 -10.38
C GLN A 208 15.09 3.13 -10.55
N GLN A 209 14.51 3.35 -11.74
CA GLN A 209 13.54 4.42 -12.00
C GLN A 209 12.12 3.98 -11.63
N ASN A 210 11.81 2.70 -11.87
CA ASN A 210 10.51 2.12 -11.58
C ASN A 210 10.30 1.91 -10.07
N TRP A 211 11.32 1.37 -9.39
CA TRP A 211 11.26 0.93 -8.00
C TRP A 211 11.94 1.94 -7.06
N VAL A 212 11.27 3.07 -6.87
CA VAL A 212 11.70 4.18 -6.00
C VAL A 212 10.79 4.34 -4.78
N LEU A 213 11.32 4.92 -3.70
CA LEU A 213 10.55 5.26 -2.50
C LEU A 213 9.35 6.14 -2.87
N GLY A 214 8.16 5.76 -2.40
CA GLY A 214 6.90 6.46 -2.67
C GLY A 214 6.15 5.97 -3.92
N ARG A 215 6.76 5.11 -4.75
CA ARG A 215 6.07 4.49 -5.90
C ARG A 215 4.91 3.62 -5.43
N LEU A 216 3.89 3.52 -6.26
CA LEU A 216 2.78 2.58 -6.07
C LEU A 216 2.83 1.44 -7.08
N LEU A 217 2.37 0.27 -6.64
CA LEU A 217 2.19 -0.94 -7.44
C LEU A 217 0.71 -1.35 -7.40
N ALA A 218 0.06 -1.40 -8.55
CA ALA A 218 -1.32 -1.87 -8.61
C ALA A 218 -1.40 -3.38 -8.31
N LEU A 219 -2.48 -3.80 -7.65
CA LEU A 219 -2.68 -5.21 -7.28
C LEU A 219 -2.64 -6.15 -8.49
N PRO A 220 -2.11 -7.38 -8.32
CA PRO A 220 -1.91 -8.30 -9.42
C PRO A 220 -3.26 -8.73 -10.01
N VAL A 221 -3.36 -8.70 -11.34
CA VAL A 221 -4.55 -9.11 -12.06
C VAL A 221 -4.17 -9.71 -13.40
N VAL A 222 -4.82 -10.81 -13.79
CA VAL A 222 -4.56 -11.48 -15.08
C VAL A 222 -5.58 -10.98 -16.10
N LEU A 223 -5.11 -10.27 -17.13
CA LEU A 223 -5.95 -9.36 -17.94
C LEU A 223 -6.99 -10.06 -18.84
N ASP A 224 -6.78 -11.32 -19.21
CA ASP A 224 -7.74 -12.14 -19.96
C ASP A 224 -8.89 -12.65 -19.08
N LEU A 225 -8.62 -12.92 -17.80
CA LEU A 225 -9.59 -13.42 -16.83
C LEU A 225 -10.40 -12.31 -16.15
N ALA A 226 -9.83 -11.10 -16.07
CA ALA A 226 -10.35 -10.07 -15.18
C ALA A 226 -11.53 -9.25 -15.72
N GLY A 227 -11.86 -9.32 -17.03
CA GLY A 227 -12.98 -8.58 -17.65
C GLY A 227 -12.91 -7.05 -17.56
N GLN A 228 -12.07 -6.48 -16.69
CA GLN A 228 -11.88 -5.06 -16.43
C GLN A 228 -10.40 -4.81 -16.11
N LYS A 229 -9.74 -4.04 -16.99
CA LYS A 229 -8.40 -3.50 -16.74
C LYS A 229 -8.47 -2.56 -15.53
N PRO A 230 -7.51 -2.59 -14.59
CA PRO A 230 -7.46 -1.60 -13.51
C PRO A 230 -7.45 -0.20 -14.12
N ALA A 231 -8.34 0.66 -13.65
CA ALA A 231 -8.40 2.05 -14.10
C ALA A 231 -7.24 2.82 -13.44
N ILE A 232 -5.99 2.56 -13.83
CA ILE A 232 -4.78 3.22 -13.32
C ILE A 232 -4.08 4.01 -14.43
N ASP A 233 -3.28 5.01 -14.06
CA ASP A 233 -2.32 5.62 -15.00
C ASP A 233 -0.97 4.88 -14.96
N GLU A 234 -0.73 4.06 -15.98
CA GLU A 234 0.44 3.20 -16.12
C GLU A 234 1.75 3.98 -16.34
N HIS A 235 1.69 5.28 -16.63
CA HIS A 235 2.90 6.12 -16.76
C HIS A 235 3.48 6.51 -15.40
N VAL A 236 2.73 6.33 -14.31
CA VAL A 236 3.13 6.79 -12.97
C VAL A 236 2.94 5.71 -11.88
N ILE A 237 2.08 4.72 -12.10
CA ILE A 237 1.90 3.58 -11.21
C ILE A 237 2.39 2.32 -11.90
N LEU A 238 3.12 1.46 -11.18
CA LEU A 238 3.53 0.16 -11.71
C LEU A 238 2.28 -0.69 -11.93
N GLN A 239 2.09 -1.14 -13.17
CA GLN A 239 0.91 -1.91 -13.54
C GLN A 239 0.83 -3.26 -12.81
N GLY A 240 -0.38 -3.63 -12.41
CA GLY A 240 -0.69 -4.93 -11.83
C GLY A 240 -1.12 -5.97 -12.87
N GLY A 241 -1.47 -5.51 -14.08
CA GLY A 241 -2.03 -6.32 -15.15
C GLY A 241 -0.98 -7.20 -15.80
N LEU A 242 -1.18 -8.51 -15.76
CA LEU A 242 -0.35 -9.52 -16.40
C LEU A 242 -0.95 -10.02 -17.70
N LEU A 243 -0.11 -10.03 -18.74
CA LEU A 243 -0.42 -10.63 -20.02
C LEU A 243 -0.14 -12.15 -19.94
N PRO A 244 -1.15 -13.02 -20.11
CA PRO A 244 -0.98 -14.47 -20.00
C PRO A 244 -0.12 -15.07 -21.10
N ALA A 245 -0.17 -14.48 -22.29
CA ALA A 245 0.62 -14.88 -23.44
C ALA A 245 1.82 -13.95 -23.58
N ILE A 246 2.98 -14.54 -23.91
CA ILE A 246 4.14 -13.78 -24.36
C ILE A 246 3.84 -13.31 -25.78
N PRO A 247 3.84 -11.99 -26.07
CA PRO A 247 3.58 -11.48 -27.41
C PRO A 247 4.54 -12.06 -28.45
N GLU A 248 4.07 -12.23 -29.69
CA GLU A 248 4.92 -12.69 -30.78
C GLU A 248 6.17 -11.82 -30.94
N GLY A 249 7.33 -12.46 -31.06
CA GLY A 249 8.62 -11.77 -31.16
C GLY A 249 9.22 -11.30 -29.82
N GLN A 250 8.54 -11.49 -28.69
CA GLN A 250 9.12 -11.23 -27.35
C GLN A 250 9.67 -12.51 -26.72
N THR A 251 10.72 -12.35 -25.91
CA THR A 251 11.27 -13.44 -25.08
C THR A 251 10.59 -13.48 -23.72
N THR A 252 10.67 -14.62 -23.03
CA THR A 252 10.25 -14.73 -21.61
C THR A 252 10.88 -13.64 -20.74
N MET A 253 12.17 -13.35 -20.95
CA MET A 253 12.87 -12.29 -20.22
C MET A 253 12.24 -10.91 -20.45
N ASN A 254 11.97 -10.53 -21.71
CA ASN A 254 11.33 -9.24 -22.01
C ASN A 254 9.94 -9.15 -21.36
N TRP A 255 9.19 -10.25 -21.38
CA TRP A 255 7.90 -10.34 -20.70
C TRP A 255 8.04 -10.16 -19.19
N VAL A 256 8.99 -10.83 -18.53
CA VAL A 256 9.23 -10.69 -17.08
C VAL A 256 9.61 -9.25 -16.73
N LEU A 257 10.51 -8.63 -17.49
CA LEU A 257 10.99 -7.26 -17.21
C LEU A 257 9.85 -6.23 -17.32
N ALA A 258 8.99 -6.34 -18.33
CA ALA A 258 7.88 -5.41 -18.56
C ALA A 258 6.72 -5.54 -17.55
N GLN A 259 6.71 -6.62 -16.74
CA GLN A 259 5.60 -7.00 -15.87
C GLN A 259 6.03 -6.91 -14.39
N PRO A 260 5.67 -5.85 -13.64
CA PRO A 260 6.23 -5.58 -12.31
C PRO A 260 6.11 -6.71 -11.30
N TRP A 261 4.96 -7.40 -11.25
CA TRP A 261 4.79 -8.55 -10.36
C TRP A 261 5.60 -9.78 -10.80
N ALA A 262 5.71 -10.03 -12.11
CA ALA A 262 6.57 -11.09 -12.62
C ALA A 262 8.04 -10.82 -12.32
N LEU A 263 8.50 -9.57 -12.51
CA LEU A 263 9.85 -9.14 -12.16
C LEU A 263 10.13 -9.30 -10.67
N LEU A 264 9.21 -8.88 -9.80
CA LEU A 264 9.36 -8.99 -8.34
C LEU A 264 9.50 -10.45 -7.89
N LEU A 265 8.66 -11.34 -8.44
CA LEU A 265 8.71 -12.78 -8.17
C LEU A 265 9.93 -13.46 -8.79
N ALA A 266 10.39 -13.04 -9.96
CA ALA A 266 11.62 -13.52 -10.57
C ALA A 266 12.85 -13.10 -9.74
N MET A 267 12.88 -11.86 -9.25
CA MET A 267 13.93 -11.35 -8.34
C MET A 267 13.94 -12.10 -7.01
N LEU A 268 12.77 -12.50 -6.49
CA LEU A 268 12.66 -13.31 -5.29
C LEU A 268 13.31 -14.69 -5.47
N VAL A 269 12.96 -15.45 -6.52
CA VAL A 269 13.58 -16.77 -6.74
C VAL A 269 15.04 -16.68 -7.20
N PHE A 270 15.43 -15.57 -7.82
CA PHE A 270 16.84 -15.27 -8.09
C PHE A 270 17.61 -15.04 -6.78
N ALA A 271 17.04 -14.29 -5.83
CA ALA A 271 17.62 -14.11 -4.50
C ALA A 271 17.73 -15.43 -3.74
N GLN A 272 16.70 -16.28 -3.85
CA GLN A 272 16.66 -17.61 -3.27
C GLN A 272 17.84 -18.48 -3.74
N ASP A 273 18.06 -18.53 -5.06
CA ASP A 273 19.13 -19.32 -5.67
C ASP A 273 20.53 -18.78 -5.30
N ALA A 274 20.70 -17.45 -5.35
CA ALA A 274 21.94 -16.79 -4.95
C ALA A 274 22.26 -17.03 -3.46
N TRP A 275 21.27 -16.91 -2.57
CA TRP A 275 21.46 -17.13 -1.14
C TRP A 275 21.80 -18.60 -0.83
N ARG A 276 21.14 -19.56 -1.51
CA ARG A 276 21.47 -20.98 -1.40
C ARG A 276 22.93 -21.24 -1.80
N ALA A 277 23.44 -20.60 -2.85
CA ALA A 277 24.82 -20.74 -3.29
C ALA A 277 25.86 -20.18 -2.29
N GLU A 278 25.47 -19.23 -1.42
CA GLU A 278 26.35 -18.66 -0.39
C GLU A 278 26.61 -19.62 0.80
N ASN A 279 25.84 -20.70 0.95
CA ASN A 279 25.91 -21.64 2.08
C ASN A 279 25.84 -20.97 3.47
N ARG A 280 25.11 -19.85 3.59
CA ARG A 280 24.96 -19.06 4.83
C ARG A 280 23.48 -18.78 5.11
N GLY A 281 22.71 -19.86 5.23
CA GLY A 281 21.25 -19.82 5.32
C GLY A 281 20.59 -19.97 3.96
N GLY A 282 19.30 -19.64 3.89
CA GLY A 282 18.53 -19.81 2.67
C GLY A 282 17.06 -19.47 2.82
N LEU A 283 16.36 -19.51 1.70
CA LEU A 283 14.93 -19.30 1.59
C LEU A 283 14.31 -20.48 0.86
N LEU A 284 13.21 -21.02 1.39
CA LEU A 284 12.43 -22.08 0.77
C LEU A 284 11.00 -21.56 0.54
N LEU A 285 10.51 -21.78 -0.67
CA LEU A 285 9.14 -21.47 -1.08
C LEU A 285 8.43 -22.81 -1.25
N GLU A 286 7.62 -23.19 -0.27
CA GLU A 286 7.10 -24.55 -0.15
C GLU A 286 5.60 -24.58 -0.44
N LEU A 287 5.15 -25.61 -1.14
CA LEU A 287 3.74 -25.86 -1.37
C LEU A 287 3.19 -26.71 -0.22
N PRO A 288 2.23 -26.20 0.59
CA PRO A 288 1.58 -27.02 1.59
C PRO A 288 0.85 -28.21 0.95
N ALA A 289 0.79 -29.32 1.67
CA ALA A 289 0.20 -30.57 1.17
C ALA A 289 -1.26 -30.40 0.70
N GLY A 290 -1.62 -31.09 -0.38
CA GLY A 290 -2.99 -31.10 -0.93
C GLY A 290 -3.33 -29.92 -1.85
N GLN A 291 -2.39 -29.04 -2.16
CA GLN A 291 -2.58 -27.94 -3.09
C GLN A 291 -2.09 -28.27 -4.51
N ASN A 292 -2.62 -27.56 -5.50
CA ASN A 292 -2.15 -27.61 -6.89
C ASN A 292 -1.00 -26.61 -7.09
N ALA A 293 0.15 -27.07 -7.58
CA ALA A 293 1.32 -26.22 -7.83
C ALA A 293 1.06 -25.12 -8.88
N PHE A 294 0.14 -25.32 -9.83
CA PHE A 294 -0.21 -24.33 -10.86
C PHE A 294 -1.31 -23.35 -10.44
N ALA A 295 -1.95 -23.59 -9.30
CA ALA A 295 -2.95 -22.72 -8.71
C ALA A 295 -2.90 -22.85 -7.18
N PRO A 296 -1.77 -22.48 -6.55
CA PRO A 296 -1.61 -22.62 -5.12
C PRO A 296 -2.53 -21.62 -4.40
N ALA A 297 -3.23 -22.06 -3.35
CA ALA A 297 -3.98 -21.17 -2.48
C ALA A 297 -3.03 -20.38 -1.56
N GLU A 298 -1.92 -21.00 -1.17
CA GLU A 298 -0.87 -20.41 -0.36
C GLU A 298 0.48 -21.06 -0.69
N ILE A 299 1.55 -20.27 -0.66
CA ILE A 299 2.93 -20.76 -0.68
C ILE A 299 3.54 -20.42 0.67
N ALA A 300 4.02 -21.42 1.40
CA ALA A 300 4.69 -21.26 2.67
C ALA A 300 6.12 -20.74 2.46
N VAL A 301 6.55 -19.83 3.33
CA VAL A 301 7.90 -19.30 3.36
C VAL A 301 8.64 -19.88 4.55
N THR A 302 9.69 -20.63 4.26
CA THR A 302 10.60 -21.20 5.26
C THR A 302 11.97 -20.57 5.11
N VAL A 303 12.55 -20.09 6.20
CA VAL A 303 13.87 -19.45 6.23
C VAL A 303 14.84 -20.40 6.93
N ILE A 304 15.99 -20.62 6.32
CA ILE A 304 17.09 -21.39 6.87
C ILE A 304 18.05 -20.40 7.53
N GLY A 305 18.18 -20.47 8.85
CA GLY A 305 19.11 -19.63 9.61
C GLY A 305 20.58 -19.99 9.36
N THR A 306 21.48 -19.15 9.88
CA THR A 306 22.93 -19.40 9.77
C THR A 306 23.40 -20.63 10.53
N GLU A 307 22.60 -21.09 11.50
CA GLU A 307 22.84 -22.30 12.29
C GLU A 307 22.24 -23.55 11.62
N GLY A 308 21.59 -23.39 10.47
CA GLY A 308 20.92 -24.48 9.74
C GLY A 308 19.51 -24.79 10.26
N ASP A 309 18.95 -23.98 11.15
CA ASP A 309 17.58 -24.13 11.61
C ASP A 309 16.58 -23.68 10.55
N GLU A 310 15.68 -24.57 10.17
CA GLU A 310 14.61 -24.29 9.22
C GLU A 310 13.35 -23.86 9.96
N VAL A 311 12.87 -22.66 9.66
CA VAL A 311 11.72 -22.07 10.34
C VAL A 311 10.69 -21.57 9.33
N ARG A 312 9.45 -22.05 9.44
CA ARG A 312 8.33 -21.52 8.65
C ARG A 312 7.91 -20.16 9.22
N CYS A 313 8.18 -19.10 8.47
CA CYS A 313 8.07 -17.71 8.93
C CYS A 313 6.87 -16.94 8.37
N GLY A 314 6.05 -17.56 7.50
CA GLY A 314 4.85 -16.94 6.94
C GLY A 314 4.49 -17.48 5.57
N THR A 315 3.81 -16.65 4.77
CA THR A 315 3.41 -16.95 3.39
C THR A 315 4.16 -16.09 2.38
N LEU A 316 4.06 -16.46 1.09
CA LEU A 316 4.64 -15.67 0.00
C LEU A 316 4.09 -14.23 -0.01
N ALA A 317 2.80 -14.04 0.26
CA ALA A 317 2.22 -12.71 0.38
C ALA A 317 2.86 -11.90 1.51
N ASP A 318 3.09 -12.49 2.70
CA ASP A 318 3.74 -11.80 3.82
C ASP A 318 5.15 -11.33 3.43
N LEU A 319 5.90 -12.20 2.76
CA LEU A 319 7.24 -11.88 2.28
C LEU A 319 7.22 -10.75 1.26
N LEU A 320 6.31 -10.80 0.28
CA LEU A 320 6.19 -9.75 -0.75
C LEU A 320 5.73 -8.41 -0.17
N LEU A 321 4.77 -8.41 0.76
CA LEU A 321 4.35 -7.19 1.46
C LEU A 321 5.52 -6.62 2.27
N GLY A 322 6.33 -7.46 2.91
CA GLY A 322 7.57 -7.07 3.57
C GLY A 322 8.62 -6.50 2.61
N MET A 323 8.77 -7.10 1.42
CA MET A 323 9.64 -6.56 0.36
C MET A 323 9.19 -5.17 -0.07
N LEU A 324 7.91 -5.02 -0.42
CA LEU A 324 7.33 -3.75 -0.86
C LEU A 324 7.49 -2.66 0.21
N ALA A 325 7.25 -2.97 1.48
CA ALA A 325 7.45 -2.04 2.58
C ALA A 325 8.91 -1.55 2.69
N ARG A 326 9.89 -2.45 2.51
CA ARG A 326 11.33 -2.09 2.52
C ARG A 326 11.77 -1.26 1.31
N LEU A 327 11.12 -1.48 0.18
CA LEU A 327 11.30 -0.66 -1.02
C LEU A 327 10.62 0.70 -0.89
N GLY A 328 9.76 0.88 0.12
CA GLY A 328 8.91 2.06 0.25
C GLY A 328 7.86 2.15 -0.85
N VAL A 329 7.43 0.99 -1.37
CA VAL A 329 6.41 0.83 -2.40
C VAL A 329 5.12 0.36 -1.74
N ALA A 330 4.00 0.98 -2.05
CA ALA A 330 2.70 0.61 -1.51
C ALA A 330 1.77 0.04 -2.59
N CYS A 331 0.83 -0.82 -2.19
CA CYS A 331 -0.17 -1.36 -3.10
C CYS A 331 -1.29 -0.37 -3.40
N PHE A 332 -1.74 -0.31 -4.65
CA PHE A 332 -2.88 0.50 -5.09
C PHE A 332 -4.04 -0.40 -5.57
N PRO A 333 -5.31 -0.11 -5.23
CA PRO A 333 -5.82 1.09 -4.54
C PRO A 333 -5.74 1.04 -3.00
N GLN A 334 -5.36 -0.10 -2.43
CA GLN A 334 -5.23 -0.29 -1.00
C GLN A 334 -4.19 -1.37 -0.70
N GLN A 335 -3.69 -1.39 0.54
CA GLN A 335 -2.85 -2.48 1.01
C GLN A 335 -3.72 -3.73 1.23
N PRO A 336 -3.46 -4.85 0.52
CA PRO A 336 -4.27 -6.05 0.64
C PRO A 336 -3.92 -6.80 1.92
N ALA A 337 -4.87 -7.59 2.43
CA ALA A 337 -4.53 -8.62 3.40
C ALA A 337 -3.67 -9.72 2.74
N ALA A 338 -2.83 -10.41 3.50
CA ALA A 338 -1.96 -11.46 2.96
C ALA A 338 -2.75 -12.58 2.25
N SER A 339 -3.91 -12.96 2.78
CA SER A 339 -4.81 -13.95 2.16
C SER A 339 -5.37 -13.50 0.82
N GLU A 340 -5.77 -12.23 0.71
CA GLU A 340 -6.27 -11.63 -0.54
C GLU A 340 -5.16 -11.60 -1.59
N LEU A 341 -3.96 -11.19 -1.20
CA LEU A 341 -2.82 -11.15 -2.10
C LEU A 341 -2.43 -12.57 -2.56
N ASN A 342 -2.43 -13.57 -1.68
CA ASN A 342 -2.18 -14.97 -2.06
C ASN A 342 -3.16 -15.45 -3.14
N ALA A 343 -4.46 -15.15 -2.98
CA ALA A 343 -5.48 -15.49 -3.98
C ALA A 343 -5.21 -14.80 -5.33
N GLN A 344 -4.79 -13.53 -5.33
CA GLN A 344 -4.45 -12.78 -6.55
C GLN A 344 -3.15 -13.26 -7.20
N LEU A 345 -2.19 -13.78 -6.42
CA LEU A 345 -0.92 -14.33 -6.91
C LEU A 345 -1.05 -15.75 -7.45
N SER A 346 -2.05 -16.52 -7.04
CA SER A 346 -2.27 -17.90 -7.48
C SER A 346 -2.19 -18.10 -9.00
N PRO A 347 -2.96 -17.37 -9.84
CA PRO A 347 -2.87 -17.52 -11.29
C PRO A 347 -1.53 -17.02 -11.86
N LEU A 348 -0.88 -16.06 -11.20
CA LEU A 348 0.45 -15.58 -11.60
C LEU A 348 1.52 -16.66 -11.41
N VAL A 349 1.48 -17.41 -10.31
CA VAL A 349 2.40 -18.55 -10.11
C VAL A 349 2.23 -19.57 -11.23
N GLY A 350 0.99 -19.89 -11.61
CA GLY A 350 0.70 -20.76 -12.76
C GLY A 350 1.32 -20.25 -14.07
N LEU A 351 1.27 -18.94 -14.33
CA LEU A 351 1.92 -18.32 -15.49
C LEU A 351 3.44 -18.40 -15.43
N LEU A 352 4.05 -18.17 -14.26
CA LEU A 352 5.50 -18.26 -14.08
C LEU A 352 6.03 -19.68 -14.31
N LEU A 353 5.26 -20.70 -13.90
CA LEU A 353 5.55 -22.09 -14.23
C LEU A 353 5.39 -22.37 -15.72
N LYS A 354 4.29 -21.92 -16.32
CA LYS A 354 3.99 -22.11 -17.75
C LYS A 354 5.07 -21.51 -18.65
N HIS A 355 5.58 -20.34 -18.29
CA HIS A 355 6.61 -19.63 -19.05
C HIS A 355 8.04 -20.01 -18.67
N ALA A 356 8.20 -21.07 -17.85
CA ALA A 356 9.50 -21.56 -17.39
C ALA A 356 10.37 -20.47 -16.74
N VAL A 357 9.75 -19.57 -15.96
CA VAL A 357 10.43 -18.60 -15.08
C VAL A 357 10.69 -19.27 -13.74
N TRP A 358 9.64 -19.89 -13.19
CA TRP A 358 9.72 -20.75 -12.01
C TRP A 358 9.68 -22.21 -12.45
N ARG A 359 10.14 -23.10 -11.58
CA ARG A 359 9.89 -24.54 -11.64
C ARG A 359 9.35 -24.99 -10.29
N TYR A 360 8.51 -26.01 -10.32
CA TYR A 360 8.08 -26.73 -9.14
C TYR A 360 8.80 -28.08 -9.09
N GLN A 361 9.34 -28.42 -7.93
CA GLN A 361 9.96 -29.71 -7.64
C GLN A 361 9.12 -30.44 -6.61
N ASP A 362 8.66 -31.64 -6.93
CA ASP A 362 7.99 -32.50 -5.96
C ASP A 362 8.94 -32.83 -4.80
N GLY A 363 8.40 -32.82 -3.59
CA GLY A 363 9.13 -33.23 -2.40
C GLY A 363 9.36 -34.74 -2.40
N ALA A 364 10.54 -35.17 -1.95
CA ALA A 364 10.77 -36.57 -1.58
C ALA A 364 10.03 -36.91 -0.27
N SER A 365 9.95 -38.18 0.12
CA SER A 365 9.28 -38.62 1.35
C SER A 365 9.63 -37.73 2.56
N ASN A 366 8.61 -37.14 3.19
CA ASN A 366 8.65 -36.17 4.29
C ASN A 366 9.11 -34.73 3.98
N GLN A 367 9.37 -34.37 2.72
CA GLN A 367 9.62 -32.99 2.29
C GLN A 367 8.41 -32.44 1.53
N LEU A 368 8.15 -31.13 1.72
CA LEU A 368 7.17 -30.43 0.90
C LEU A 368 7.75 -30.17 -0.49
N GLY A 369 6.87 -30.09 -1.50
CA GLY A 369 7.28 -29.63 -2.82
C GLY A 369 7.69 -28.16 -2.79
N GLN A 370 8.66 -27.79 -3.61
CA GLN A 370 9.29 -26.47 -3.56
C GLN A 370 9.27 -25.76 -4.91
N PHE A 371 9.06 -24.44 -4.87
CA PHE A 371 9.25 -23.55 -6.00
C PHE A 371 10.69 -23.04 -6.02
N GLN A 372 11.27 -23.00 -7.21
CA GLN A 372 12.62 -22.51 -7.47
C GLN A 372 12.67 -21.77 -8.81
N ILE A 373 13.73 -21.01 -9.05
CA ILE A 373 14.02 -20.47 -10.38
C ILE A 373 14.22 -21.61 -11.40
N HIS A 374 13.67 -21.46 -12.61
CA HIS A 374 13.92 -22.41 -13.69
C HIS A 374 15.36 -22.27 -14.20
N PRO A 375 16.14 -23.36 -14.40
CA PRO A 375 17.56 -23.28 -14.75
C PRO A 375 17.85 -22.44 -16.00
N GLN A 376 17.10 -22.64 -17.08
CA GLN A 376 17.28 -21.88 -18.31
C GLN A 376 16.98 -20.39 -18.13
N PHE A 377 16.05 -20.04 -17.24
CA PHE A 377 15.76 -18.64 -16.93
C PHE A 377 16.84 -18.04 -16.02
N SER A 378 17.35 -18.82 -15.06
CA SER A 378 18.50 -18.43 -14.24
C SER A 378 19.72 -18.07 -15.11
N ASP A 379 20.06 -18.90 -16.10
CA ASP A 379 21.13 -18.61 -17.05
C ASP A 379 20.90 -17.29 -17.81
N GLN A 380 19.65 -17.04 -18.23
CA GLN A 380 19.29 -15.79 -18.91
C GLN A 380 19.47 -14.57 -18.01
N CYS A 381 19.25 -14.66 -16.69
CA CYS A 381 19.49 -13.56 -15.74
C CYS A 381 20.93 -13.04 -15.76
N TYR A 382 21.91 -13.86 -16.18
CA TYR A 382 23.32 -13.47 -16.29
C TYR A 382 23.72 -12.97 -17.69
N SER A 383 22.83 -13.07 -18.68
CA SER A 383 23.03 -12.57 -20.04
C SER A 383 22.59 -11.11 -20.21
N LEU A 384 23.14 -10.37 -21.18
CA LEU A 384 22.66 -9.02 -21.49
C LEU A 384 21.35 -9.06 -22.31
N PRO A 385 20.36 -8.18 -22.04
CA PRO A 385 20.41 -7.06 -21.09
C PRO A 385 20.00 -7.42 -19.65
N ALA A 386 19.49 -8.62 -19.39
CA ALA A 386 18.94 -9.03 -18.10
C ALA A 386 19.92 -8.89 -16.94
N SER A 387 21.20 -9.20 -17.14
CA SER A 387 22.25 -9.04 -16.13
C SER A 387 22.36 -7.61 -15.60
N ARG A 388 22.08 -6.61 -16.45
CA ARG A 388 22.02 -5.22 -15.99
C ARG A 388 20.87 -5.05 -14.99
N VAL A 389 19.72 -5.66 -15.23
CA VAL A 389 18.57 -5.57 -14.34
C VAL A 389 18.79 -6.37 -13.06
N PHE A 390 19.08 -7.66 -13.16
CA PHE A 390 19.22 -8.55 -12.00
C PHE A 390 20.43 -8.22 -11.12
N ASN A 391 21.56 -7.79 -11.70
CA ASN A 391 22.80 -7.56 -10.93
C ASN A 391 23.10 -6.10 -10.62
N ARG A 392 22.50 -5.13 -11.34
CA ARG A 392 22.85 -3.71 -11.19
C ARG A 392 21.66 -2.82 -10.86
N THR A 393 20.74 -2.62 -11.80
CA THR A 393 19.66 -1.64 -11.66
C THR A 393 18.53 -2.10 -10.74
N GLY A 394 18.21 -3.39 -10.75
CA GLY A 394 17.20 -4.02 -9.89
C GLY A 394 17.78 -4.64 -8.62
N LYS A 395 19.04 -4.35 -8.27
CA LYS A 395 19.72 -4.95 -7.11
C LYS A 395 18.93 -4.79 -5.80
N LEU A 396 18.28 -3.64 -5.64
CA LEU A 396 17.40 -3.33 -4.50
C LEU A 396 16.26 -4.35 -4.33
N LEU A 397 15.76 -4.97 -5.41
CA LEU A 397 14.62 -5.90 -5.36
C LEU A 397 14.98 -7.20 -4.68
N TRP A 398 16.05 -7.86 -5.13
CA TRP A 398 16.47 -9.12 -4.51
C TRP A 398 17.11 -8.89 -3.12
N GLN A 399 17.71 -7.71 -2.87
CA GLN A 399 18.13 -7.33 -1.51
C GLN A 399 16.93 -7.17 -0.58
N ALA A 400 15.84 -6.56 -1.05
CA ALA A 400 14.61 -6.45 -0.28
C ALA A 400 14.02 -7.83 0.05
N ALA A 401 14.12 -8.80 -0.87
CA ALA A 401 13.71 -10.19 -0.62
C ALA A 401 14.45 -10.80 0.58
N ARG A 402 15.79 -10.70 0.58
CA ARG A 402 16.62 -11.22 1.67
C ARG A 402 16.29 -10.53 3.00
N LEU A 403 16.26 -9.20 3.02
CA LEU A 403 15.96 -8.44 4.23
C LEU A 403 14.56 -8.72 4.76
N ALA A 404 13.57 -8.91 3.89
CA ALA A 404 12.20 -9.26 4.28
C ALA A 404 12.15 -10.66 4.91
N ALA A 405 12.80 -11.65 4.31
CA ALA A 405 12.91 -13.00 4.85
C ALA A 405 13.62 -13.01 6.23
N GLU A 406 14.74 -12.30 6.35
CA GLU A 406 15.46 -12.17 7.61
C GLU A 406 14.60 -11.51 8.70
N ALA A 407 13.79 -10.49 8.37
CA ALA A 407 12.86 -9.90 9.35
C ALA A 407 11.77 -10.87 9.81
N LEU A 408 11.14 -11.60 8.88
CA LEU A 408 10.13 -12.60 9.25
C LEU A 408 10.72 -13.65 10.20
N TYR A 409 11.95 -14.09 9.94
CA TYR A 409 12.68 -15.00 10.81
C TYR A 409 12.99 -14.41 12.19
N GLN A 410 13.43 -13.14 12.26
CA GLN A 410 13.67 -12.47 13.54
C GLN A 410 12.39 -12.27 14.35
N ASP A 411 11.28 -11.94 13.70
CA ASP A 411 10.00 -11.76 14.39
C ASP A 411 9.46 -13.08 14.92
N TYR A 412 9.62 -14.19 14.16
CA TYR A 412 9.35 -15.52 14.66
C TYR A 412 10.19 -15.84 15.92
N LYS A 413 11.51 -15.59 15.87
CA LYS A 413 12.40 -15.84 17.01
C LYS A 413 12.00 -15.05 18.25
N LYS A 414 11.63 -13.77 18.13
CA LYS A 414 11.14 -12.97 19.25
C LYS A 414 9.88 -13.56 19.88
N VAL A 415 8.90 -13.95 19.07
CA VAL A 415 7.64 -14.53 19.55
C VAL A 415 7.90 -15.88 20.24
N TYR A 416 8.74 -16.72 19.64
CA TYR A 416 9.06 -18.03 20.18
C TYR A 416 9.85 -17.93 21.50
N GLN A 417 10.89 -17.08 21.56
CA GLN A 417 11.65 -16.82 22.79
C GLN A 417 10.76 -16.24 23.90
N TYR A 418 9.79 -15.40 23.55
CA TYR A 418 8.84 -14.86 24.53
C TYR A 418 7.89 -15.93 25.09
N ARG A 419 7.46 -16.89 24.25
CA ARG A 419 6.63 -18.02 24.69
C ARG A 419 7.41 -19.00 25.57
N SER A 420 8.64 -19.35 25.21
CA SER A 420 9.48 -20.26 26.01
C SER A 420 9.83 -19.72 27.40
N VAL A 421 9.85 -18.39 27.58
CA VAL A 421 10.09 -17.75 28.89
C VAL A 421 8.84 -17.73 29.78
N ARG A 422 7.63 -17.78 29.21
CA ARG A 422 6.36 -17.78 29.98
C ARG A 422 5.87 -19.18 30.34
N GLU A 423 6.27 -20.20 29.60
CA GLU A 423 5.98 -21.60 29.89
C GLU A 423 7.30 -22.35 30.11
N PRO A 424 7.86 -22.37 31.34
CA PRO A 424 8.87 -23.35 31.65
C PRO A 424 8.21 -24.73 31.56
N GLU A 425 8.83 -25.63 30.81
CA GLU A 425 8.41 -27.02 30.63
C GLU A 425 7.86 -27.60 31.93
N ALA A 426 6.58 -27.97 31.92
CA ALA A 426 6.02 -28.80 32.96
C ALA A 426 6.78 -30.13 32.92
N ALA A 427 7.76 -30.27 33.83
CA ALA A 427 8.52 -31.48 34.02
C ALA A 427 7.53 -32.64 34.22
N TYR A 428 7.45 -33.54 33.24
CA TYR A 428 6.79 -34.83 33.37
C TYR A 428 7.52 -35.59 34.49
N VAL A 429 6.94 -35.56 35.70
CA VAL A 429 7.29 -36.50 36.76
C VAL A 429 6.69 -37.84 36.36
N VAL A 430 7.51 -38.71 35.76
CA VAL A 430 7.21 -40.13 35.63
C VAL A 430 7.16 -40.71 37.04
N GLN A 431 5.97 -40.82 37.63
CA GLN A 431 5.75 -41.67 38.79
C GLN A 431 5.85 -43.12 38.31
N GLY A 432 6.93 -43.78 38.71
CA GLY A 432 7.11 -45.21 38.52
C GLY A 432 6.00 -46.00 39.21
N GLU A 433 5.45 -46.97 38.50
CA GLU A 433 4.63 -48.02 39.09
C GLU A 433 5.47 -48.86 40.07
N PRO A 434 4.94 -49.23 41.24
CA PRO A 434 5.56 -50.25 42.07
C PRO A 434 5.14 -51.64 41.54
N THR A 435 6.13 -52.46 41.21
CA THR A 435 5.96 -53.92 41.06
C THR A 435 5.68 -54.56 42.43
N ALA A 436 4.50 -55.15 42.60
CA ALA A 436 4.27 -56.48 43.20
C ALA A 436 2.78 -56.85 43.08
#